data_AF-A0A7Z1MZ29-F1
#
_entry.id   AF-A0A7Z1MZ29-F1
#
_cell.length_a   1.000
_cell.length_b   1.000
_cell.length_c   1.000
_cell.angle_alpha   90.00
_cell.angle_beta   90.00
_cell.angle_gamma   90.00
#
_symmetry.space_group_name_H-M   'P 1'
#
loop_
_entity.id
_entity.type
_entity.pdbx_description
1 polymer ?
#
loop_
_entity_poly.entity_id
_entity_poly.type
_entity_poly.pdbx_seq_one_letter_code
_entity_poly.pdbx_strand_id
1 'polypeptide(L)'
;SIMSQNLIPVHIAFIPIVIPPLVSLFNDLRIDRRLIALVIGFGLCFPYVLLPYGFGQIFHQIIQSGFQKANHPIEMNMIWKSMLIPSMGYVVGLILGFIVYRKPRVYEQRNVNDREKITELKPYVLIVTVIAILATFLVQTFTDSMIFGALAGVLVFFVSRAYHWYELDEQFVDGVKLMAYIGVVILTANGFAGVMNATGDIDSLVKSLTGLTGDHKLISIIVMYLIGLIVTLG
;
A
#
# COMPACT_ATOMS: atom_id res chain seq x y z
N SER A 1 -12.79 -2.16 0.00
CA SER A 1 -11.42 -1.95 0.50
C SER A 1 -11.20 -2.37 1.94
N ILE A 2 -12.06 -2.00 2.90
CA ILE A 2 -11.84 -2.24 4.35
C ILE A 2 -11.63 -3.73 4.70
N MET A 3 -12.32 -4.66 4.05
CA MET A 3 -12.15 -6.10 4.30
C MET A 3 -10.96 -6.73 3.53
N SER A 4 -10.66 -6.24 2.33
CA SER A 4 -9.66 -6.88 1.45
C SER A 4 -8.24 -6.73 1.98
N GLN A 5 -7.93 -5.65 2.70
CA GLN A 5 -6.57 -5.36 3.19
C GLN A 5 -6.26 -6.05 4.52
N ASN A 6 -7.30 -6.33 5.33
CA ASN A 6 -7.14 -6.96 6.64
C ASN A 6 -7.20 -8.49 6.57
N LEU A 7 -7.84 -9.06 5.55
CA LEU A 7 -8.02 -10.51 5.42
C LEU A 7 -7.02 -11.16 4.46
N ILE A 8 -6.57 -10.45 3.41
CA ILE A 8 -5.59 -10.96 2.43
C ILE A 8 -4.55 -9.87 2.15
N PRO A 9 -3.24 -10.08 2.36
CA PRO A 9 -2.22 -9.05 2.20
C PRO A 9 -1.90 -8.78 0.71
N VAL A 10 -2.81 -8.11 -0.01
CA VAL A 10 -2.69 -7.81 -1.46
C VAL A 10 -2.62 -6.30 -1.74
N HIS A 11 -2.23 -5.50 -0.74
CA HIS A 11 -2.31 -4.03 -0.75
C HIS A 11 -1.77 -3.37 -2.04
N ILE A 12 -0.64 -3.83 -2.58
CA ILE A 12 0.04 -3.19 -3.72
C ILE A 12 -0.62 -3.55 -5.06
N ALA A 13 -1.06 -4.80 -5.24
CA ALA A 13 -1.66 -5.26 -6.49
C ALA A 13 -3.14 -4.88 -6.62
N PHE A 14 -3.79 -4.46 -5.54
CA PHE A 14 -5.21 -4.08 -5.56
C PHE A 14 -5.48 -2.83 -6.42
N ILE A 15 -4.60 -1.82 -6.34
CA ILE A 15 -4.80 -0.53 -7.01
C ILE A 15 -4.82 -0.69 -8.56
N PRO A 16 -3.82 -1.34 -9.19
CA PRO A 16 -3.81 -1.51 -10.65
C PRO A 16 -4.93 -2.41 -11.17
N ILE A 17 -5.44 -3.35 -10.38
CA ILE A 17 -6.52 -4.27 -10.79
C ILE A 17 -7.88 -3.57 -10.75
N VAL A 18 -8.15 -2.79 -9.71
CA VAL A 18 -9.48 -2.23 -9.46
C VAL A 18 -9.71 -0.89 -10.16
N ILE A 19 -8.67 -0.08 -10.36
CA ILE A 19 -8.83 1.25 -10.98
C ILE A 19 -9.28 1.17 -12.45
N PRO A 20 -8.64 0.41 -13.36
CA PRO A 20 -9.01 0.40 -14.78
C PRO A 20 -10.49 0.10 -15.07
N PRO A 21 -11.11 -0.95 -14.51
CA PRO A 21 -12.53 -1.25 -14.80
C PRO A 21 -13.47 -0.19 -14.23
N LEU A 22 -13.13 0.42 -13.08
CA LEU A 22 -13.98 1.42 -12.45
C LEU A 22 -13.90 2.79 -13.17
N VAL A 23 -12.80 3.10 -13.86
CA VAL A 23 -12.64 4.38 -14.58
C VAL A 23 -13.73 4.57 -15.64
N SER A 24 -14.16 3.51 -16.34
CA SER A 24 -15.27 3.58 -17.30
C SER A 24 -16.60 3.93 -16.62
N LEU A 25 -16.94 3.18 -15.57
CA LEU A 25 -18.15 3.38 -14.76
C LEU A 25 -18.21 4.79 -14.17
N PHE A 26 -17.08 5.28 -13.63
CA PHE A 26 -16.99 6.61 -13.06
C PHE A 26 -17.15 7.73 -14.08
N ASN A 27 -16.75 7.50 -15.33
CA ASN A 27 -16.95 8.46 -16.39
C ASN A 27 -18.42 8.55 -16.80
N ASP A 28 -19.13 7.42 -16.85
CA ASP A 28 -20.57 7.38 -17.10
C ASP A 28 -21.36 8.08 -15.99
N LEU A 29 -20.92 7.93 -14.73
CA LEU A 29 -21.48 8.60 -13.56
C LEU A 29 -21.01 10.07 -13.40
N ARG A 30 -20.16 10.58 -14.31
CA ARG A 30 -19.58 11.95 -14.29
C ARG A 30 -18.91 12.33 -12.95
N ILE A 31 -18.29 11.36 -12.28
CA ILE A 31 -17.60 11.56 -11.01
C ILE A 31 -16.17 12.05 -11.28
N ASP A 32 -15.70 13.03 -10.49
CA ASP A 32 -14.32 13.53 -10.61
C ASP A 32 -13.32 12.42 -10.22
N ARG A 33 -12.39 12.11 -11.14
CA ARG A 33 -11.33 11.10 -10.92
C ARG A 33 -10.45 11.42 -9.71
N ARG A 34 -10.30 12.70 -9.34
CA ARG A 34 -9.53 13.14 -8.16
C ARG A 34 -10.26 12.77 -6.87
N LEU A 35 -11.59 12.91 -6.85
CA LEU A 35 -12.40 12.49 -5.71
C LEU A 35 -12.33 10.98 -5.50
N ILE A 36 -12.37 10.22 -6.59
CA ILE A 36 -12.21 8.76 -6.55
C ILE A 36 -10.83 8.37 -6.02
N ALA A 37 -9.76 8.97 -6.54
CA ALA A 37 -8.40 8.72 -6.06
C ALA A 37 -8.28 9.04 -4.55
N LEU A 38 -8.93 10.11 -4.10
CA LEU A 38 -8.95 10.50 -2.70
C LEU A 38 -9.73 9.51 -1.83
N VAL A 39 -10.90 9.03 -2.29
CA VAL A 39 -11.71 8.02 -1.57
C VAL A 39 -11.00 6.67 -1.52
N ILE A 40 -10.36 6.25 -2.61
CA ILE A 40 -9.55 5.03 -2.67
C ILE A 40 -8.33 5.16 -1.74
N GLY A 41 -7.61 6.28 -1.82
CA GLY A 41 -6.47 6.57 -0.93
C GLY A 41 -6.86 6.60 0.54
N PHE A 42 -7.99 7.23 0.87
CA PHE A 42 -8.56 7.18 2.22
C PHE A 42 -8.88 5.74 2.63
N GLY A 43 -9.62 4.99 1.81
CA GLY A 43 -10.01 3.60 2.09
C GLY A 43 -8.85 2.60 2.09
N LEU A 44 -7.66 2.99 1.66
CA LEU A 44 -6.42 2.22 1.75
C LEU A 44 -5.60 2.65 2.97
N CYS A 45 -5.39 3.94 3.20
CA CYS A 45 -4.50 4.43 4.25
C CYS A 45 -5.14 4.50 5.63
N PHE A 46 -6.38 5.00 5.72
CA PHE A 46 -7.04 5.22 7.00
C PHE A 46 -7.21 3.92 7.84
N PRO A 47 -7.66 2.79 7.27
CA PRO A 47 -7.94 1.59 8.07
C PRO A 47 -6.70 1.02 8.77
N TYR A 48 -5.55 0.93 8.09
CA TYR A 48 -4.36 0.35 8.71
C TYR A 48 -3.65 1.29 9.69
N VAL A 49 -3.77 2.61 9.49
CA VAL A 49 -3.21 3.60 10.43
C VAL A 49 -3.96 3.52 11.76
N LEU A 50 -5.29 3.42 11.72
CA LEU A 50 -6.12 3.47 12.92
C LEU A 50 -6.31 2.11 13.61
N LEU A 51 -6.61 1.06 12.84
CA LEU A 51 -7.05 -0.22 13.38
C LEU A 51 -5.87 -1.20 13.51
N PRO A 52 -5.52 -1.67 14.71
CA PRO A 52 -4.43 -2.63 14.92
C PRO A 52 -4.89 -4.07 14.62
N TYR A 53 -5.39 -4.31 13.40
CA TYR A 53 -5.80 -5.63 12.93
C TYR A 53 -5.27 -5.86 11.52
N GLY A 54 -4.94 -7.12 11.18
CA GLY A 54 -4.38 -7.47 9.87
C GLY A 54 -3.10 -6.67 9.56
N PHE A 55 -3.09 -5.97 8.42
CA PHE A 55 -1.95 -5.13 8.03
C PHE A 55 -1.70 -3.96 9.01
N GLY A 56 -2.75 -3.42 9.64
CA GLY A 56 -2.59 -2.36 10.64
C GLY A 56 -1.83 -2.82 11.88
N GLN A 57 -1.94 -4.10 12.26
CA GLN A 57 -1.13 -4.65 13.35
C GLN A 57 0.36 -4.71 12.99
N ILE A 58 0.69 -5.08 11.75
CA ILE A 58 2.07 -5.05 11.24
C ILE A 58 2.61 -3.62 11.25
N PHE A 59 1.81 -2.65 10.81
CA PHE A 59 2.18 -1.23 10.85
C PHE A 59 2.47 -0.75 12.28
N HIS A 60 1.62 -1.09 13.25
CA HIS A 60 1.83 -0.71 14.66
C HIS A 60 3.05 -1.40 15.27
N GLN A 61 3.33 -2.66 14.89
CA GLN A 61 4.56 -3.37 15.29
C GLN A 61 5.83 -2.73 14.74
N ILE A 62 5.80 -2.23 13.50
CA ILE A 62 6.94 -1.51 12.91
C ILE A 62 7.21 -0.23 13.70
N ILE A 63 6.18 0.52 14.06
CA ILE A 63 6.31 1.72 14.91
C ILE A 63 6.91 1.34 16.26
N GLN A 64 6.36 0.33 16.93
CA GLN A 64 6.85 -0.13 18.23
C GLN A 64 8.33 -0.53 18.17
N SER A 65 8.71 -1.30 17.15
CA SER A 65 10.09 -1.75 16.94
C SER A 65 11.03 -0.57 16.66
N GLY A 66 10.56 0.46 15.96
CA GLY A 66 11.31 1.70 15.73
C GLY A 66 11.62 2.43 17.05
N PHE A 67 10.62 2.56 17.92
CA PHE A 67 10.75 3.17 19.25
C PHE A 67 11.66 2.36 20.18
N GLN A 68 11.59 1.03 20.13
CA GLN A 68 12.51 0.15 20.86
C GLN A 68 13.96 0.35 20.41
N LYS A 69 14.22 0.43 19.10
CA LYS A 69 15.56 0.73 18.55
C LYS A 69 16.07 2.10 18.99
N ALA A 70 15.18 3.06 19.21
CA ALA A 70 15.51 4.39 19.73
C ALA A 70 15.64 4.45 21.27
N ASN A 71 15.70 3.31 21.97
CA ASN A 71 15.77 3.20 23.43
C ASN A 71 14.58 3.83 24.18
N HIS A 72 13.42 3.96 23.52
CA HIS A 72 12.19 4.49 24.11
C HIS A 72 11.05 3.47 23.94
N PRO A 73 11.01 2.39 24.72
CA PRO A 73 9.97 1.37 24.57
C PRO A 73 8.58 1.93 24.86
N ILE A 74 7.64 1.70 23.95
CA ILE A 74 6.23 2.08 24.08
C ILE A 74 5.33 0.85 24.08
N GLU A 75 4.23 0.92 24.81
CA GLU A 75 3.20 -0.11 24.76
C GLU A 75 2.41 -0.05 23.45
N MET A 76 2.09 -1.20 22.88
CA MET A 76 1.29 -1.30 21.65
C MET A 76 -0.07 -0.58 21.78
N ASN A 77 -0.66 -0.61 22.97
CA ASN A 77 -1.94 0.03 23.26
C ASN A 77 -1.89 1.58 23.24
N MET A 78 -0.69 2.18 23.29
CA MET A 78 -0.53 3.62 23.16
C MET A 78 -0.48 4.08 21.70
N ILE A 79 -0.11 3.19 20.78
CA ILE A 79 0.13 3.53 19.37
C ILE A 79 -1.18 3.93 18.70
N TRP A 80 -2.21 3.09 18.79
CA TRP A 80 -3.51 3.40 18.17
C TRP A 80 -4.15 4.69 18.73
N LYS A 81 -3.96 4.96 20.03
CA LYS A 81 -4.43 6.22 20.66
C LYS A 81 -3.72 7.43 20.08
N SER A 82 -2.41 7.35 19.91
CA SER A 82 -1.61 8.42 19.30
C SER A 82 -1.91 8.59 17.81
N MET A 83 -2.23 7.49 17.10
CA MET A 83 -2.59 7.50 15.69
C MET A 83 -3.96 8.13 15.42
N LEU A 84 -4.81 8.35 16.43
CA LEU A 84 -6.07 9.09 16.26
C LEU A 84 -5.85 10.50 15.68
N ILE A 85 -4.77 11.17 16.07
CA ILE A 85 -4.45 12.52 15.58
C ILE A 85 -4.20 12.50 14.05
N PRO A 86 -3.26 11.69 13.52
CA PRO A 86 -3.12 11.48 12.08
C PRO A 86 -4.41 11.01 11.38
N SER A 87 -5.15 10.07 11.98
CA SER A 87 -6.39 9.53 11.41
C SER A 87 -7.48 10.60 11.23
N MET A 88 -7.59 11.55 12.15
CA MET A 88 -8.49 12.70 11.98
C MET A 88 -8.09 13.57 10.78
N GLY A 89 -6.80 13.73 10.52
CA GLY A 89 -6.30 14.42 9.33
C GLY A 89 -6.79 13.80 8.02
N TYR A 90 -6.83 12.47 7.94
CA TYR A 90 -7.40 11.76 6.78
C TYR A 90 -8.90 12.02 6.62
N VAL A 91 -9.66 12.06 7.72
CA VAL A 91 -11.11 12.35 7.69
C VAL A 91 -11.36 13.79 7.25
N VAL A 92 -10.60 14.75 7.78
CA VAL A 92 -10.70 16.17 7.38
C VAL A 92 -10.33 16.32 5.90
N GLY A 93 -9.26 15.65 5.44
CA GLY A 93 -8.86 15.64 4.03
C GLY A 93 -9.94 15.06 3.12
N LEU A 94 -10.64 14.01 3.55
CA LEU A 94 -11.78 13.44 2.83
C LEU A 94 -12.95 14.43 2.73
N ILE A 95 -13.32 15.07 3.83
CA ILE A 95 -14.41 16.06 3.87
C ILE A 95 -14.07 17.25 2.96
N LEU A 96 -12.85 17.80 3.07
CA LEU A 96 -12.39 18.88 2.19
C LEU A 96 -12.36 18.44 0.73
N GLY A 97 -11.93 17.21 0.45
CA GLY A 97 -11.95 16.62 -0.89
C GLY A 97 -13.36 16.57 -1.48
N PHE A 98 -14.36 16.14 -0.70
CA PHE A 98 -15.76 16.15 -1.12
C PHE A 98 -16.29 17.56 -1.38
N ILE A 99 -15.86 18.57 -0.62
CA ILE A 99 -16.28 19.97 -0.82
C ILE A 99 -15.62 20.56 -2.08
N VAL A 100 -14.30 20.37 -2.25
CA VAL A 100 -13.51 20.95 -3.35
C VAL A 100 -13.80 20.28 -4.68
N TYR A 101 -13.95 18.96 -4.71
CA TYR A 101 -14.15 18.18 -5.93
C TYR A 101 -15.63 17.82 -6.20
N ARG A 102 -16.57 18.56 -5.60
CA ARG A 102 -18.02 18.33 -5.76
C ARG A 102 -18.54 18.54 -7.18
N LYS A 103 -17.85 19.34 -8.00
CA LYS A 103 -18.37 19.73 -9.32
C LYS A 103 -18.26 18.56 -10.30
N PRO A 104 -19.34 18.19 -11.00
CA PRO A 104 -19.30 17.14 -12.01
C PRO A 104 -18.35 17.57 -13.14
N ARG A 105 -17.46 16.66 -13.56
CA ARG A 105 -16.57 16.87 -14.70
C ARG A 105 -16.82 15.79 -15.74
N VAL A 106 -16.90 16.22 -16.99
CA VAL A 106 -16.96 15.32 -18.14
C VAL A 106 -15.52 15.10 -18.59
N TYR A 107 -15.05 13.85 -18.53
CA TYR A 107 -13.74 13.49 -19.07
C TYR A 107 -13.93 12.90 -20.46
N GLU A 108 -13.05 13.28 -21.39
CA GLU A 108 -13.01 12.62 -22.69
C GLU A 108 -12.73 11.13 -22.50
N GLN A 109 -13.64 10.29 -23.02
CA GLN A 109 -13.43 8.86 -23.14
C GLN A 109 -12.39 8.62 -24.23
N ARG A 110 -11.11 8.65 -23.85
CA ARG A 110 -10.09 8.00 -24.66
C ARG A 110 -10.17 6.52 -24.33
N ASN A 111 -10.62 5.71 -25.28
CA ASN A 111 -10.64 4.26 -25.15
C ASN A 111 -9.23 3.76 -24.87
N VAL A 112 -8.90 3.52 -23.60
CA VAL A 112 -7.71 2.76 -23.18
C VAL A 112 -8.06 1.27 -23.16
N ASN A 113 -8.82 0.81 -24.15
CA ASN A 113 -9.35 -0.57 -24.22
C ASN A 113 -8.54 -1.50 -25.13
N ASP A 114 -7.41 -1.06 -25.69
CA ASP A 114 -6.61 -1.92 -26.57
C ASP A 114 -5.73 -2.94 -25.84
N ARG A 115 -5.81 -3.07 -24.51
CA ARG A 115 -4.99 -4.06 -23.75
C ARG A 115 -5.74 -5.10 -22.94
N GLU A 116 -7.05 -5.00 -22.76
CA GLU A 116 -7.79 -6.06 -22.07
C GLU A 116 -9.02 -6.44 -22.89
N LYS A 117 -8.82 -7.42 -23.79
CA LYS A 117 -9.92 -8.26 -24.24
C LYS A 117 -10.55 -8.84 -22.97
N ILE A 118 -11.73 -8.35 -22.62
CA ILE A 118 -12.62 -9.01 -21.66
C ILE A 118 -12.94 -10.36 -22.30
N THR A 119 -12.09 -11.34 -22.01
CA THR A 119 -12.28 -12.71 -22.46
C THR A 119 -13.41 -13.24 -21.62
N GLU A 120 -14.50 -13.70 -22.25
CA GLU A 120 -15.61 -14.32 -21.55
C GLU A 120 -15.06 -15.31 -20.52
N LEU A 121 -15.31 -15.03 -19.24
CA LEU A 121 -14.85 -15.86 -18.14
C LEU A 121 -15.56 -17.21 -18.23
N LYS A 122 -14.86 -18.23 -18.74
CA LYS A 122 -15.38 -19.59 -18.80
C LYS A 122 -15.63 -20.07 -17.36
N PRO A 123 -16.79 -20.71 -17.06
CA PRO A 123 -17.11 -21.21 -15.72
C PRO A 123 -16.01 -22.09 -15.11
N TYR A 124 -15.32 -22.86 -15.96
CA TYR A 124 -14.17 -23.67 -15.59
C TYR A 124 -13.01 -22.85 -14.99
N VAL A 125 -12.65 -21.73 -15.62
CA VAL A 125 -11.56 -20.85 -15.16
C VAL A 125 -11.89 -20.22 -13.82
N LEU A 126 -13.18 -19.90 -13.60
CA LEU A 126 -13.65 -19.33 -12.33
C LEU A 126 -13.53 -20.35 -11.19
N ILE A 127 -13.93 -21.61 -11.42
CA ILE A 127 -13.78 -22.69 -10.42
C ILE A 127 -12.30 -22.93 -10.09
N VAL A 128 -11.44 -23.02 -11.12
CA VAL A 128 -10.00 -23.18 -10.94
C VAL A 128 -9.40 -22.02 -10.14
N THR A 129 -9.83 -20.78 -10.42
CA THR A 129 -9.36 -19.59 -9.71
C THR A 129 -9.76 -19.62 -8.23
N VAL A 130 -11.00 -20.02 -7.92
CA VAL A 130 -11.45 -20.18 -6.53
C VAL A 130 -10.62 -21.25 -5.82
N ILE A 131 -10.35 -22.39 -6.47
CA ILE A 131 -9.50 -23.45 -5.92
C ILE A 131 -8.07 -22.94 -5.69
N ALA A 132 -7.51 -22.17 -6.64
CA ALA A 132 -6.17 -21.60 -6.51
C ALA A 132 -6.07 -20.60 -5.35
N ILE A 133 -7.08 -19.75 -5.16
CA ILE A 133 -7.15 -18.82 -4.02
C ILE A 133 -7.22 -19.59 -2.70
N LEU A 134 -8.08 -20.61 -2.62
CA LEU A 134 -8.20 -21.44 -1.43
C LEU A 134 -6.89 -22.16 -1.13
N ALA A 135 -6.24 -22.77 -2.12
CA ALA A 135 -4.95 -23.45 -1.96
C ALA A 135 -3.85 -22.48 -1.51
N THR A 136 -3.77 -21.31 -2.13
CA THR A 136 -2.84 -20.23 -1.74
C THR A 136 -3.02 -19.85 -0.29
N PHE A 137 -4.28 -19.60 0.11
CA PHE A 137 -4.61 -19.20 1.47
C PHE A 137 -4.30 -20.31 2.48
N LEU A 138 -4.69 -21.55 2.19
CA LEU A 138 -4.44 -22.70 3.06
C LEU A 138 -2.94 -22.88 3.32
N VAL A 139 -2.13 -22.93 2.25
CA VAL A 139 -0.68 -23.10 2.35
C VAL A 139 -0.04 -21.90 3.05
N GLN A 140 -0.51 -20.68 2.77
CA GLN A 140 -0.02 -19.48 3.44
C GLN A 140 -0.29 -19.52 4.95
N THR A 141 -1.49 -19.94 5.37
CA THR A 141 -1.86 -20.03 6.79
C THR A 141 -1.12 -21.17 7.51
N PHE A 142 -0.88 -22.31 6.86
CA PHE A 142 -0.15 -23.41 7.49
C PHE A 142 1.37 -23.17 7.56
N THR A 143 1.92 -22.45 6.59
CA THR A 143 3.38 -22.24 6.47
C THR A 143 3.82 -20.88 7.00
N ASP A 144 2.88 -20.01 7.39
CA ASP A 144 3.10 -18.59 7.73
C ASP A 144 3.95 -17.82 6.71
N SER A 145 3.96 -18.28 5.46
CA SER A 145 4.86 -17.80 4.42
C SER A 145 4.11 -17.47 3.15
N MET A 146 4.20 -16.19 2.76
CA MET A 146 3.62 -15.69 1.51
C MET A 146 4.21 -16.36 0.27
N ILE A 147 5.48 -16.79 0.34
CA ILE A 147 6.18 -17.41 -0.80
C ILE A 147 5.57 -18.77 -1.13
N PHE A 148 5.37 -19.64 -0.13
CA PHE A 148 4.81 -20.97 -0.34
C PHE A 148 3.33 -20.91 -0.75
N GLY A 149 2.57 -19.96 -0.19
CA GLY A 149 1.20 -19.70 -0.64
C GLY A 149 1.13 -19.34 -2.13
N ALA A 150 1.96 -18.38 -2.57
CA ALA A 150 2.01 -17.96 -3.96
C ALA A 150 2.39 -19.11 -4.92
N LEU A 151 3.39 -19.92 -4.56
CA LEU A 151 3.79 -21.09 -5.35
C LEU A 151 2.66 -22.12 -5.47
N ALA A 152 1.89 -22.36 -4.41
CA ALA A 152 0.75 -23.26 -4.44
C ALA A 152 -0.35 -22.78 -5.40
N GLY A 153 -0.68 -21.48 -5.36
CA GLY A 153 -1.64 -20.89 -6.30
C GLY A 153 -1.20 -21.00 -7.75
N VAL A 154 0.08 -20.69 -8.02
CA VAL A 154 0.68 -20.83 -9.35
C VAL A 154 0.63 -22.28 -9.80
N LEU A 155 1.01 -23.25 -8.96
CA LEU A 155 0.94 -24.68 -9.29
C LEU A 155 -0.48 -25.12 -9.68
N VAL A 156 -1.52 -24.63 -9.01
CA VAL A 156 -2.92 -24.94 -9.39
C VAL A 156 -3.25 -24.41 -10.79
N PHE A 157 -2.80 -23.20 -11.14
CA PHE A 157 -2.98 -22.65 -12.49
C PHE A 157 -2.19 -23.44 -13.56
N PHE A 158 -0.97 -23.86 -13.24
CA PHE A 158 -0.15 -24.70 -14.13
C PHE A 158 -0.82 -26.07 -14.37
N VAL A 159 -1.27 -26.76 -13.33
CA VAL A 159 -1.88 -28.10 -13.43
C VAL A 159 -3.25 -28.07 -14.11
N SER A 160 -4.05 -27.03 -13.85
CA SER A 160 -5.42 -26.92 -14.39
C SER A 160 -5.50 -26.62 -15.89
N ARG A 161 -4.38 -26.18 -16.51
CA ARG A 161 -4.31 -25.81 -17.94
C ARG A 161 -5.41 -24.82 -18.37
N ALA A 162 -5.87 -23.98 -17.43
CA ALA A 162 -6.92 -23.00 -17.67
C ALA A 162 -6.49 -21.88 -18.63
N TYR A 163 -5.19 -21.63 -18.72
CA TYR A 163 -4.53 -20.69 -19.61
C TYR A 163 -3.42 -21.39 -20.42
N HIS A 164 -2.99 -20.80 -21.54
CA HIS A 164 -1.84 -21.32 -22.26
C HIS A 164 -0.59 -21.15 -21.38
N TRP A 165 0.22 -22.21 -21.29
CA TRP A 165 1.44 -22.23 -20.47
C TRP A 165 2.39 -21.07 -20.79
N TYR A 166 2.42 -20.63 -22.05
CA TYR A 166 3.20 -19.48 -22.50
C TYR A 166 2.69 -18.15 -21.92
N GLU A 167 1.36 -17.95 -21.86
CA GLU A 167 0.76 -16.74 -21.29
C GLU A 167 0.99 -16.66 -19.77
N LEU A 168 0.90 -17.79 -19.07
CA LEU A 168 1.20 -17.88 -17.63
C LEU A 168 2.67 -17.62 -17.33
N ASP A 169 3.58 -18.17 -18.14
CA ASP A 169 5.02 -17.97 -18.00
C ASP A 169 5.41 -16.51 -18.26
N GLU A 170 4.88 -15.89 -19.32
CA GLU A 170 5.11 -14.47 -19.63
C GLU A 170 4.63 -13.56 -18.50
N GLN A 171 3.40 -13.76 -18.00
CA GLN A 171 2.86 -12.98 -16.87
C GLN A 171 3.64 -13.21 -15.57
N PHE A 172 4.08 -14.44 -15.31
CA PHE A 172 4.90 -14.74 -14.13
C PHE A 172 6.26 -14.04 -14.21
N VAL A 173 6.92 -14.10 -15.37
CA VAL A 173 8.19 -13.43 -15.64
C VAL A 173 8.05 -11.92 -15.47
N ASP A 174 6.99 -11.31 -15.99
CA ASP A 174 6.74 -9.87 -15.83
C ASP A 174 6.45 -9.49 -14.37
N GLY A 175 5.72 -10.33 -13.64
CA GLY A 175 5.53 -10.19 -12.20
C GLY A 175 6.86 -10.22 -11.42
N VAL A 176 7.74 -11.17 -11.74
CA VAL A 176 9.07 -11.29 -11.14
C VAL A 176 9.95 -10.09 -11.48
N LYS A 177 9.94 -9.59 -12.72
CA LYS A 177 10.67 -8.37 -13.11
C LYS A 177 10.21 -7.16 -12.30
N LEU A 178 8.89 -6.99 -12.13
CA LEU A 178 8.32 -5.87 -11.38
C LEU A 178 8.72 -5.96 -9.89
N MET A 179 8.62 -7.15 -9.29
CA MET A 179 9.03 -7.36 -7.89
C MET A 179 10.54 -7.19 -7.70
N ALA A 180 11.36 -7.66 -8.64
CA ALA A 180 12.80 -7.46 -8.61
C ALA A 180 13.17 -5.96 -8.69
N TYR A 181 12.51 -5.20 -9.55
CA TYR A 181 12.70 -3.75 -9.64
C TYR A 181 12.36 -3.05 -8.31
N ILE A 182 11.19 -3.36 -7.73
CA ILE A 182 10.80 -2.83 -6.41
C ILE A 182 11.83 -3.24 -5.35
N GLY A 183 12.29 -4.48 -5.36
CA GLY A 183 13.31 -4.99 -4.44
C GLY A 183 14.64 -4.23 -4.54
N VAL A 184 15.11 -3.92 -5.75
CA VAL A 184 16.32 -3.12 -5.97
C VAL A 184 16.14 -1.69 -5.45
N VAL A 185 14.98 -1.07 -5.69
CA VAL A 185 14.68 0.28 -5.19
C VAL A 185 14.65 0.29 -3.66
N ILE A 186 13.97 -0.68 -3.03
CA ILE A 186 13.91 -0.81 -1.56
C ILE A 186 15.28 -1.07 -0.96
N LEU A 187 16.08 -1.98 -1.55
CA LEU A 187 17.43 -2.29 -1.07
C LEU A 187 18.36 -1.07 -1.16
N THR A 188 18.27 -0.33 -2.27
CA THR A 188 19.07 0.89 -2.49
C THR A 188 18.66 1.99 -1.51
N ALA A 189 17.36 2.21 -1.33
CA ALA A 189 16.83 3.20 -0.39
C ALA A 189 17.22 2.89 1.07
N ASN A 190 17.08 1.62 1.49
CA ASN A 190 17.52 1.18 2.81
C ASN A 190 19.04 1.29 2.97
N GLY A 191 19.81 1.02 1.92
CA GLY A 191 21.26 1.21 1.90
C GLY A 191 21.66 2.68 2.09
N PHE A 192 21.01 3.59 1.36
CA PHE A 192 21.23 5.04 1.48
C PHE A 192 20.87 5.55 2.89
N ALA A 193 19.69 5.16 3.41
CA ALA A 193 19.29 5.47 4.78
C ALA A 193 20.28 4.90 5.81
N GLY A 194 20.84 3.72 5.57
CA GLY A 194 21.88 3.12 6.40
C GLY A 194 23.16 3.96 6.43
N VAL A 195 23.62 4.46 5.28
CA VAL A 195 24.79 5.34 5.19
C VAL A 195 24.54 6.67 5.90
N MET A 196 23.39 7.31 5.68
CA MET A 196 23.04 8.57 6.36
C MET A 196 22.96 8.43 7.89
N ASN A 197 22.52 7.27 8.38
CA ASN A 197 22.54 6.96 9.80
C ASN A 197 23.96 6.71 10.31
N ALA A 198 24.79 5.98 9.55
CA ALA A 198 26.17 5.65 9.93
C ALA A 198 27.11 6.86 9.92
N THR A 199 26.89 7.84 9.03
CA THR A 199 27.68 9.08 8.99
C THR A 199 27.34 10.03 10.14
N GLY A 200 26.20 9.85 10.81
CA GLY A 200 25.70 10.76 11.85
C GLY A 200 25.22 12.11 11.32
N ASP A 201 25.10 12.26 9.99
CA ASP A 201 24.65 13.50 9.37
C ASP A 201 23.19 13.83 9.73
N ILE A 202 22.35 12.79 9.92
CA ILE A 202 20.98 12.94 10.41
C ILE A 202 20.99 13.55 11.81
N ASP A 203 21.83 13.06 12.73
CA ASP A 203 21.93 13.60 14.08
C ASP A 203 22.46 15.03 14.10
N SER A 204 23.44 15.34 13.25
CA SER A 204 23.98 16.70 13.09
C SER A 204 22.92 17.67 12.56
N LEU A 205 22.14 17.26 11.57
CA LEU A 205 21.03 18.03 11.00
C LEU A 205 19.94 18.29 12.04
N VAL A 206 19.54 17.25 12.79
CA VAL A 206 18.55 17.36 13.86
C VAL A 206 19.06 18.29 14.98
N LYS A 207 20.31 18.15 15.43
CA LYS A 207 20.90 19.03 16.46
C LYS A 207 21.01 20.48 16.01
N SER A 208 21.42 20.73 14.77
CA SER A 208 21.53 22.08 14.23
C SER A 208 20.16 22.76 14.14
N LEU A 209 19.13 22.03 13.69
CA LEU A 209 17.78 22.57 13.54
C LEU A 209 17.06 22.72 14.88
N THR A 210 17.25 21.81 15.84
CA THR A 210 16.72 21.97 17.21
C THR A 210 17.38 23.15 17.93
N GLY A 211 18.69 23.36 17.76
CA GLY A 211 19.39 24.54 18.28
C GLY A 211 18.87 25.87 17.72
N LEU A 212 18.48 25.89 16.44
CA LEU A 212 17.87 27.06 15.80
C LEU A 212 16.41 27.28 16.22
N THR A 213 15.68 26.21 16.55
CA THR A 213 14.26 26.28 16.91
C THR A 213 14.05 26.65 18.40
N GLY A 214 15.08 26.47 19.22
CA GLY A 214 15.06 26.85 20.63
C GLY A 214 13.98 26.10 21.44
N ASP A 215 13.33 26.81 22.36
CA ASP A 215 12.36 26.24 23.31
C ASP A 215 10.92 26.11 22.75
N HIS A 216 10.71 26.50 21.48
CA HIS A 216 9.40 26.43 20.85
C HIS A 216 9.05 25.01 20.41
N LYS A 217 8.42 24.25 21.31
CA LYS A 217 7.98 22.85 21.08
C LYS A 217 7.18 22.67 19.79
N LEU A 218 6.28 23.60 19.44
CA LEU A 218 5.42 23.49 18.27
C LEU A 218 6.21 23.60 16.96
N ILE A 219 7.13 24.57 16.87
CA ILE A 219 8.01 24.75 15.71
C ILE A 219 8.94 23.53 15.58
N SER A 220 9.44 23.01 16.71
CA SER A 220 10.30 21.82 16.72
C SER A 220 9.59 20.59 16.14
N ILE A 221 8.32 20.37 16.49
CA ILE A 221 7.52 19.26 15.94
C ILE A 221 7.35 19.40 14.42
N ILE A 222 7.01 20.59 13.93
CA ILE A 222 6.82 20.83 12.49
C ILE A 222 8.13 20.58 11.72
N VAL A 223 9.24 21.11 12.23
CA VAL A 223 10.56 20.94 11.63
C VAL A 223 10.95 19.46 11.62
N MET A 224 10.71 18.72 12.71
CA MET A 224 10.96 17.28 12.75
C MET A 224 10.12 16.49 11.75
N TYR A 225 8.84 16.84 11.56
CA TYR A 225 8.02 16.24 10.51
C TYR A 225 8.57 16.49 9.10
N LEU A 226 9.06 17.70 8.85
CA LEU A 226 9.60 18.11 7.55
C LEU A 226 10.93 17.40 7.24
N ILE A 227 11.82 17.32 8.22
CA ILE A 227 13.08 16.54 8.10
C ILE A 227 12.75 15.07 7.87
N GLY A 228 11.85 14.50 8.68
CA GLY A 228 11.41 13.11 8.52
C GLY A 228 10.92 12.85 7.10
N LEU A 229 10.08 13.74 6.56
CA LEU A 229 9.60 13.66 5.18
C LEU A 229 10.76 13.66 4.16
N ILE A 230 11.70 14.60 4.26
CA ILE A 230 12.85 14.70 3.35
C ILE A 230 13.69 13.42 3.41
N VAL A 231 14.05 12.95 4.60
CA VAL A 231 14.86 11.74 4.79
C VAL A 231 14.14 10.50 4.25
N THR A 232 12.81 10.41 4.39
CA THR A 232 12.04 9.27 3.86
C THR A 232 11.85 9.29 2.34
N LEU A 233 11.85 10.47 1.72
CA LEU A 233 11.71 10.59 0.26
C LEU A 233 13.02 10.28 -0.48
N GLY A 234 14.16 10.34 0.22
CA GLY A 234 15.50 10.12 -0.34
C GLY A 234 16.12 11.43 -0.81
#